data_AF-A0A1F3XD84-F1
#
_entry.id   AF-A0A1F3XD84-F1
#
_cell.length_a   1.000
_cell.length_b   1.000
_cell.length_c   1.000
_cell.angle_alpha   90.00
_cell.angle_beta   90.00
_cell.angle_gamma   90.00
#
_symmetry.space_group_name_H-M   'P 1'
#
loop_
_entity.id
_entity.type
_entity.pdbx_description
1 polymer ?
#
loop_
_entity_poly.entity_id
_entity_poly.type
_entity_poly.pdbx_seq_one_letter_code
_entity_poly.pdbx_strand_id
1 'polypeptide(L)'
;MGLIGLFANGCAPDVPESQKKEVVKECNLPSDQSGTLEGRWKITPVPIAIKSGHFQQDEIEDIVKAADIWNAFYKETAGTDVIDYGGDKANPRQTSAVKPAVVCSQGILQGTQFTGQVVIFKQGTWPYQNHQAIALTTYCPTPAKPLSNIFNAVMEINYQDFFVEGKKLPDLTSIFVHEFGHMLGLEHSCDAKGKTGYPNCSDAGMPQDYFYAVMFPIIPFDVNGVGEERRALNNNDQGRGNCLYGPNALK
;
A
#
# COMPACT_ATOMS: atom_id res chain seq x y z
N MET A 1 -40.85 21.06 11.49
CA MET A 1 -39.90 20.89 10.37
C MET A 1 -38.93 19.80 10.76
N GLY A 2 -39.22 18.55 10.39
CA GLY A 2 -38.39 17.39 10.73
C GLY A 2 -37.45 17.05 9.58
N LEU A 3 -36.15 17.00 9.86
CA LEU A 3 -35.15 16.42 8.96
C LEU A 3 -35.40 14.91 8.88
N ILE A 4 -35.67 14.43 7.67
CA ILE A 4 -35.66 13.00 7.34
C ILE A 4 -34.22 12.66 6.94
N GLY A 5 -33.52 11.93 7.80
CA GLY A 5 -32.21 11.36 7.50
C GLY A 5 -32.37 10.12 6.61
N LEU A 6 -31.85 10.20 5.38
CA LEU A 6 -31.68 9.05 4.49
C LEU A 6 -30.43 8.29 4.91
N PHE A 7 -30.60 7.15 5.57
CA PHE A 7 -29.54 6.16 5.73
C PHE A 7 -29.45 5.34 4.43
N ALA A 8 -28.38 5.55 3.67
CA ALA A 8 -28.05 4.69 2.53
C ALA A 8 -27.45 3.38 3.09
N ASN A 9 -28.28 2.35 3.24
CA ASN A 9 -27.79 0.99 3.41
C ASN A 9 -27.21 0.52 2.07
N GLY A 10 -25.91 0.26 2.01
CA GLY A 10 -25.27 -0.30 0.82
C GLY A 10 -25.88 -1.66 0.48
N CYS A 11 -26.50 -1.77 -0.69
CA CYS A 11 -27.19 -2.97 -1.17
C CYS A 11 -26.23 -4.05 -1.70
N ALA A 12 -25.14 -4.35 -1.00
CA ALA A 12 -24.33 -5.53 -1.32
C ALA A 12 -24.94 -6.73 -0.56
N PRO A 13 -25.39 -7.80 -1.24
CA PRO A 13 -25.85 -9.00 -0.56
C PRO A 13 -24.71 -9.58 0.28
N ASP A 14 -25.02 -9.99 1.51
CA ASP A 14 -24.06 -10.69 2.38
C ASP A 14 -23.49 -11.89 1.63
N VAL A 15 -22.18 -11.89 1.41
CA VAL A 15 -21.47 -13.04 0.86
C VAL A 15 -21.65 -14.19 1.85
N PRO A 16 -22.17 -15.36 1.41
CA PRO A 16 -22.36 -16.50 2.31
C PRO A 16 -21.07 -16.80 3.07
N GLU A 17 -21.17 -17.10 4.37
CA GLU A 17 -20.00 -17.38 5.24
C GLU A 17 -19.08 -18.44 4.62
N SER A 18 -19.65 -19.43 3.92
CA SER A 18 -18.93 -20.49 3.20
C SER A 18 -18.08 -20.01 2.01
N GLN A 19 -18.25 -18.76 1.59
CA GLN A 19 -17.48 -18.12 0.51
C GLN A 19 -16.53 -17.05 1.04
N LYS A 20 -16.54 -16.74 2.35
CA LYS A 20 -15.52 -15.89 2.95
C LYS A 20 -14.20 -16.64 2.93
N LYS A 21 -13.26 -16.14 2.14
CA LYS A 21 -11.91 -16.67 2.09
C LYS A 21 -11.28 -16.50 3.48
N GLU A 22 -10.76 -17.59 4.04
CA GLU A 22 -10.09 -17.57 5.34
C GLU A 22 -8.88 -16.63 5.29
N VAL A 23 -8.79 -15.73 6.27
CA VAL A 23 -7.64 -14.82 6.41
C VAL A 23 -6.44 -15.60 6.93
N VAL A 24 -5.31 -15.49 6.22
CA VAL A 24 -4.03 -16.05 6.65
C VAL A 24 -3.57 -15.29 7.89
N LYS A 25 -3.38 -15.99 9.02
CA LYS A 25 -2.99 -15.38 10.32
C LYS A 25 -1.50 -15.58 10.67
N GLU A 26 -0.84 -16.47 9.95
CA GLU A 26 0.56 -16.81 10.19
C GLU A 26 1.49 -16.05 9.24
N CYS A 27 2.74 -15.86 9.66
CA CYS A 27 3.80 -15.47 8.75
C CYS A 27 4.06 -16.63 7.78
N ASN A 28 3.73 -16.42 6.52
CA ASN A 28 4.00 -17.36 5.44
C ASN A 28 4.84 -16.65 4.37
N LEU A 29 6.16 -16.84 4.47
CA LEU A 29 7.14 -16.35 3.51
C LEU A 29 7.72 -17.53 2.74
N PRO A 30 7.28 -17.76 1.50
CA PRO A 30 7.87 -18.78 0.65
C PRO A 30 9.39 -18.61 0.52
N SER A 31 10.13 -19.72 0.45
CA SER A 31 11.59 -19.70 0.45
C SER A 31 12.18 -18.95 -0.75
N ASP A 32 11.48 -18.93 -1.88
CA ASP A 32 11.85 -18.19 -3.09
C ASP A 32 11.50 -16.70 -3.04
N GLN A 33 10.81 -16.26 -1.99
CA GLN A 33 10.46 -14.86 -1.70
C GLN A 33 11.20 -14.30 -0.48
N SER A 34 12.31 -14.93 -0.05
CA SER A 34 13.07 -14.51 1.13
C SER A 34 13.62 -13.08 1.06
N GLY A 35 13.76 -12.51 -0.14
CA GLY A 35 14.21 -11.15 -0.38
C GLY A 35 13.07 -10.12 -0.39
N THR A 36 11.81 -10.54 -0.35
CA THR A 36 10.66 -9.67 -0.62
C THR A 36 10.18 -8.85 0.60
N LEU A 37 10.96 -8.81 1.67
CA LEU A 37 10.73 -7.98 2.87
C LEU A 37 11.91 -7.02 3.04
N GLU A 38 11.72 -5.73 2.87
CA GLU A 38 12.81 -4.74 2.91
C GLU A 38 12.98 -4.09 4.29
N GLY A 39 11.94 -4.13 5.12
CA GLY A 39 12.00 -3.59 6.47
C GLY A 39 10.65 -3.56 7.16
N ARG A 40 10.61 -2.96 8.34
CA ARG A 40 9.39 -2.71 9.10
C ARG A 40 9.48 -1.44 9.92
N TRP A 41 8.35 -0.84 10.22
CA TRP A 41 8.25 0.19 11.24
C TRP A 41 8.38 -0.44 12.63
N LYS A 42 8.99 0.28 13.58
CA LYS A 42 9.12 -0.21 14.97
C LYS A 42 7.79 -0.19 15.73
N ILE A 43 6.89 0.70 15.33
CA ILE A 43 5.58 0.91 15.94
C ILE A 43 4.55 1.09 14.83
N THR A 44 3.31 0.74 15.15
CA THR A 44 2.11 0.93 14.32
C THR A 44 1.00 1.52 15.20
N PRO A 45 -0.01 2.18 14.63
CA PRO A 45 -0.21 2.47 13.20
C PRO A 45 0.74 3.55 12.65
N VAL A 46 1.12 3.44 11.38
CA VAL A 46 1.98 4.40 10.67
C VAL A 46 1.14 5.61 10.25
N PRO A 47 1.46 6.84 10.69
CA PRO A 47 0.70 8.02 10.32
C PRO A 47 0.95 8.41 8.86
N ILE A 48 -0.12 8.53 8.08
CA ILE A 48 -0.09 9.09 6.73
C ILE A 48 -0.75 10.47 6.69
N ALA A 49 -0.35 11.30 5.74
CA ALA A 49 -1.10 12.51 5.40
C ALA A 49 -1.14 12.75 3.90
N ILE A 50 -2.26 13.29 3.43
CA ILE A 50 -2.47 13.67 2.04
C ILE A 50 -2.02 15.11 1.86
N LYS A 51 -1.22 15.40 0.83
CA LYS A 51 -0.80 16.77 0.54
C LYS A 51 -2.03 17.63 0.20
N SER A 52 -2.27 18.68 0.98
CA SER A 52 -3.43 19.57 0.82
C SER A 52 -3.46 20.17 -0.58
N GLY A 53 -4.66 20.12 -1.19
CA GLY A 53 -4.94 20.66 -2.52
C GLY A 53 -4.45 19.81 -3.70
N HIS A 54 -3.84 18.64 -3.45
CA HIS A 54 -3.36 17.78 -4.54
C HIS A 54 -4.47 16.89 -5.08
N PHE A 55 -5.27 16.28 -4.22
CA PHE A 55 -6.26 15.27 -4.58
C PHE A 55 -7.69 15.83 -4.49
N GLN A 56 -8.56 15.35 -5.38
CA GLN A 56 -10.00 15.55 -5.31
C GLN A 56 -10.61 14.66 -4.22
N GLN A 57 -11.86 14.92 -3.85
CA GLN A 57 -12.51 14.23 -2.73
C GLN A 57 -12.68 12.71 -2.99
N ASP A 58 -13.06 12.32 -4.20
CA ASP A 58 -13.17 10.92 -4.63
C ASP A 58 -11.80 10.21 -4.61
N GLU A 59 -10.74 10.89 -5.07
CA GLU A 59 -9.37 10.36 -4.98
C GLU A 59 -8.92 10.17 -3.52
N ILE A 60 -9.30 11.09 -2.63
CA ILE A 60 -9.04 10.98 -1.18
C ILE A 60 -9.78 9.77 -0.59
N GLU A 61 -11.02 9.54 -0.98
CA GLU A 61 -11.79 8.37 -0.56
C GLU A 61 -11.12 7.06 -1.00
N ASP A 62 -10.56 7.00 -2.21
CA ASP A 62 -9.83 5.84 -2.71
C ASP A 62 -8.53 5.57 -1.93
N ILE A 63 -7.80 6.62 -1.53
CA ILE A 63 -6.63 6.50 -0.62
C ILE A 63 -7.07 5.91 0.72
N VAL A 64 -8.16 6.40 1.31
CA VAL A 64 -8.67 5.90 2.60
C VAL A 64 -9.16 4.45 2.47
N LYS A 65 -9.86 4.09 1.39
CA LYS A 65 -10.27 2.70 1.12
C LYS A 65 -9.06 1.76 1.04
N ALA A 66 -8.00 2.18 0.37
CA ALA A 66 -6.77 1.40 0.28
C ALA A 66 -6.10 1.18 1.66
N ALA A 67 -6.10 2.21 2.52
CA ALA A 67 -5.60 2.08 3.89
C ALA A 67 -6.48 1.15 4.72
N ASP A 68 -7.81 1.24 4.55
CA ASP A 68 -8.78 0.39 5.22
C ASP A 68 -8.63 -1.09 4.85
N ILE A 69 -8.21 -1.42 3.62
CA ILE A 69 -7.94 -2.81 3.21
C ILE A 69 -6.83 -3.43 4.08
N TRP A 70 -5.71 -2.71 4.25
CA TRP A 70 -4.62 -3.16 5.14
C TRP A 70 -5.03 -3.16 6.60
N ASN A 71 -5.74 -2.13 7.06
CA ASN A 71 -6.22 -2.05 8.44
C ASN A 71 -7.19 -3.17 8.78
N ALA A 72 -8.14 -3.50 7.90
CA ALA A 72 -9.09 -4.60 8.10
C ALA A 72 -8.35 -5.93 8.26
N PHE A 73 -7.35 -6.18 7.39
CA PHE A 73 -6.50 -7.37 7.50
C PHE A 73 -5.78 -7.46 8.85
N TYR A 74 -5.04 -6.41 9.26
CA TYR A 74 -4.31 -6.44 10.54
C TYR A 74 -5.23 -6.35 11.76
N LYS A 75 -6.42 -5.78 11.63
CA LYS A 75 -7.44 -5.82 12.69
C LYS A 75 -7.84 -7.26 12.98
N GLU A 76 -7.99 -8.08 11.94
CA GLU A 76 -8.34 -9.49 12.06
C GLU A 76 -7.18 -10.35 12.57
N THR A 77 -5.95 -10.10 12.10
CA THR A 77 -4.79 -10.95 12.46
C THR A 77 -4.07 -10.52 13.73
N ALA A 78 -4.02 -9.23 14.02
CA ALA A 78 -3.23 -8.64 15.11
C ALA A 78 -4.05 -7.74 16.07
N GLY A 79 -5.34 -7.50 15.80
CA GLY A 79 -6.20 -6.69 16.66
C GLY A 79 -5.94 -5.18 16.59
N THR A 80 -5.08 -4.71 15.68
CA THR A 80 -4.67 -3.31 15.55
C THR A 80 -4.75 -2.83 14.12
N ASP A 81 -4.94 -1.53 13.95
CA ASP A 81 -4.71 -0.87 12.67
C ASP A 81 -3.20 -0.74 12.42
N VAL A 82 -2.80 -0.74 11.15
CA VAL A 82 -1.40 -0.61 10.74
C VAL A 82 -1.12 0.74 10.08
N ILE A 83 -2.16 1.44 9.61
CA ILE A 83 -2.11 2.76 8.97
C ILE A 83 -3.04 3.72 9.71
N ASP A 84 -2.55 4.91 10.06
CA ASP A 84 -3.31 5.97 10.69
C ASP A 84 -3.44 7.17 9.74
N TYR A 85 -4.63 7.35 9.16
CA TYR A 85 -4.97 8.51 8.34
C TYR A 85 -5.67 9.63 9.13
N GLY A 86 -5.63 9.66 10.46
CA GLY A 86 -6.17 10.74 11.29
C GLY A 86 -7.50 10.48 11.97
N GLY A 87 -7.97 9.23 12.02
CA GLY A 87 -9.14 8.80 12.80
C GLY A 87 -10.52 9.15 12.23
N ASP A 88 -10.61 10.09 11.28
CA ASP A 88 -11.84 10.41 10.55
C ASP A 88 -11.68 10.07 9.06
N LYS A 89 -12.45 9.07 8.60
CA LYS A 89 -12.46 8.66 7.19
C LYS A 89 -12.98 9.75 6.25
N ALA A 90 -13.91 10.58 6.72
CA ALA A 90 -14.47 11.66 5.91
C ALA A 90 -13.52 12.86 5.81
N ASN A 91 -12.67 13.04 6.81
CA ASN A 91 -11.70 14.12 6.89
C ASN A 91 -10.30 13.58 7.23
N PRO A 92 -9.68 12.78 6.34
CA PRO A 92 -8.37 12.23 6.62
C PRO A 92 -7.34 13.36 6.75
N ARG A 93 -6.28 13.09 7.50
CA ARG A 93 -5.19 14.02 7.79
C ARG A 93 -4.64 14.58 6.48
N GLN A 94 -4.68 15.90 6.37
CA GLN A 94 -4.00 16.62 5.30
C GLN A 94 -2.80 17.40 5.84
N THR A 95 -1.87 17.74 4.96
CA THR A 95 -0.69 18.52 5.32
C THR A 95 -0.28 19.50 4.22
N SER A 96 0.26 20.65 4.61
CA SER A 96 0.90 21.60 3.70
C SER A 96 2.40 21.33 3.50
N ALA A 97 2.97 20.30 4.16
CA ALA A 97 4.38 19.98 4.08
C ALA A 97 4.85 19.82 2.62
N VAL A 98 6.02 20.37 2.32
CA VAL A 98 6.65 20.22 1.00
C VAL A 98 7.43 18.92 0.95
N LYS A 99 7.58 18.34 -0.25
CA LYS A 99 8.41 17.16 -0.42
C LYS A 99 9.87 17.51 -0.08
N PRO A 100 10.55 16.77 0.81
CA PRO A 100 11.96 17.00 1.08
C PRO A 100 12.81 16.67 -0.16
N ALA A 101 13.86 17.45 -0.41
CA ALA A 101 14.80 17.16 -1.51
C ALA A 101 15.55 15.84 -1.29
N VAL A 102 15.77 15.45 -0.03
CA VAL A 102 16.40 14.19 0.37
C VAL A 102 15.54 13.54 1.44
N VAL A 103 14.73 12.55 1.06
CA VAL A 103 13.76 11.88 1.96
C VAL A 103 14.45 11.31 3.21
N CYS A 104 15.59 10.65 3.05
CA CYS A 104 16.28 9.96 4.14
C CYS A 104 17.17 10.86 5.01
N SER A 105 17.09 12.19 4.85
CA SER A 105 17.85 13.14 5.69
C SER A 105 17.22 13.36 7.06
N GLN A 106 15.93 13.07 7.22
CA GLN A 106 15.18 13.24 8.47
C GLN A 106 14.29 12.03 8.71
N GLY A 107 14.15 11.63 9.97
CA GLY A 107 13.23 10.58 10.39
C GLY A 107 11.94 11.11 10.96
N ILE A 108 10.86 10.37 10.74
CA ILE A 108 9.55 10.63 11.36
C ILE A 108 9.32 9.77 12.59
N LEU A 109 10.30 8.98 13.01
CA LEU A 109 10.23 8.09 14.17
C LEU A 109 11.38 8.39 15.14
N GLN A 110 11.05 8.77 16.37
CA GLN A 110 12.01 8.98 17.46
C GLN A 110 11.69 8.02 18.61
N GLY A 111 12.56 7.04 18.81
CA GLY A 111 12.31 5.95 19.77
C GLY A 111 11.07 5.14 19.37
N THR A 112 10.00 5.27 20.16
CA THR A 112 8.71 4.60 19.97
C THR A 112 7.57 5.59 19.71
N GLN A 113 7.88 6.78 19.19
CA GLN A 113 6.88 7.79 18.86
C GLN A 113 7.12 8.36 17.46
N PHE A 114 6.04 8.48 16.69
CA PHE A 114 6.07 9.23 15.44
C PHE A 114 6.12 10.74 15.71
N THR A 115 7.08 11.42 15.10
CA THR A 115 7.25 12.88 15.13
C THR A 115 6.86 13.56 13.82
N GLY A 116 6.39 12.77 12.85
CA GLY A 116 5.91 13.23 11.55
C GLY A 116 5.02 12.17 10.91
N GLN A 117 4.83 12.27 9.60
CA GLN A 117 3.95 11.39 8.83
C GLN A 117 4.57 11.02 7.48
N VAL A 118 4.13 9.91 6.92
CA VAL A 118 4.36 9.59 5.50
C VAL A 118 3.44 10.47 4.67
N VAL A 119 4.02 11.32 3.81
CA VAL A 119 3.24 12.26 2.99
C VAL A 119 3.03 11.70 1.59
N ILE A 120 1.79 11.77 1.11
CA ILE A 120 1.37 11.35 -0.22
C ILE A 120 1.28 12.58 -1.14
N PHE A 121 2.04 12.54 -2.24
CA PHE A 121 2.13 13.62 -3.21
C PHE A 121 1.55 13.20 -4.57
N LYS A 122 0.66 14.03 -5.11
CA LYS A 122 0.30 14.01 -6.54
C LYS A 122 1.33 14.80 -7.34
N GLN A 123 1.96 14.19 -8.33
CA GLN A 123 2.96 14.83 -9.18
C GLN A 123 2.37 15.19 -10.55
N GLY A 124 2.14 16.47 -10.80
CA GLY A 124 1.78 16.97 -12.14
C GLY A 124 2.96 17.01 -13.11
N THR A 125 4.18 16.94 -12.60
CA THR A 125 5.41 16.75 -13.38
C THR A 125 6.21 15.64 -12.73
N TRP A 126 6.46 14.56 -13.46
CA TRP A 126 7.14 13.38 -12.95
C TRP A 126 8.66 13.60 -12.99
N PRO A 127 9.35 13.62 -11.83
CA PRO A 127 10.76 14.00 -11.78
C PRO A 127 11.72 12.85 -12.12
N TYR A 128 11.19 11.66 -12.40
CA TYR A 128 11.98 10.45 -12.62
C TYR A 128 12.05 10.08 -14.10
N GLN A 129 13.17 9.49 -14.51
CA GLN A 129 13.39 9.06 -15.90
C GLN A 129 12.42 7.94 -16.33
N ASN A 130 11.95 7.12 -15.38
CA ASN A 130 11.00 6.07 -15.67
C ASN A 130 9.56 6.62 -15.69
N HIS A 131 9.11 7.04 -16.86
CA HIS A 131 7.73 7.49 -17.10
C HIS A 131 6.70 6.36 -17.13
N GLN A 132 7.12 5.10 -17.05
CA GLN A 132 6.19 3.96 -16.94
C GLN A 132 5.81 3.67 -15.48
N ALA A 133 6.48 4.28 -14.50
CA ALA A 133 6.10 4.18 -13.10
C ALA A 133 4.80 4.98 -12.85
N ILE A 134 3.76 4.28 -12.38
CA ILE A 134 2.48 4.87 -12.00
C ILE A 134 2.61 5.61 -10.67
N ALA A 135 3.37 5.01 -9.75
CA ALA A 135 3.64 5.55 -8.43
C ALA A 135 5.03 5.12 -7.96
N LEU A 136 5.48 5.74 -6.86
CA LEU A 136 6.72 5.41 -6.20
C LEU A 136 6.59 5.66 -4.70
N THR A 137 6.83 4.60 -3.91
CA THR A 137 7.12 4.73 -2.49
C THR A 137 8.63 4.77 -2.27
N THR A 138 9.12 5.90 -1.77
CA THR A 138 10.51 6.01 -1.29
C THR A 138 10.50 5.82 0.22
N TYR A 139 11.18 4.80 0.73
CA TYR A 139 11.35 4.55 2.16
C TYR A 139 12.82 4.59 2.55
N CYS A 140 13.07 4.78 3.85
CA CYS A 140 14.39 4.96 4.41
C CYS A 140 14.65 3.90 5.49
N PRO A 141 15.40 2.84 5.16
CA PRO A 141 15.73 1.78 6.10
C PRO A 141 16.99 2.13 6.91
N THR A 142 17.03 1.67 8.16
CA THR A 142 18.25 1.52 8.96
C THR A 142 18.54 0.04 9.18
N PRO A 143 19.80 -0.42 9.04
CA PRO A 143 20.14 -1.82 9.24
C PRO A 143 19.68 -2.35 10.60
N ALA A 144 18.96 -3.47 10.60
CA ALA A 144 18.56 -4.22 11.79
C ALA A 144 18.34 -5.69 11.42
N LYS A 145 18.14 -6.54 12.43
CA LYS A 145 17.87 -7.97 12.26
C LYS A 145 16.55 -8.33 12.95
N PRO A 146 15.79 -9.29 12.39
CA PRO A 146 16.00 -9.95 11.10
C PRO A 146 15.70 -9.04 9.90
N LEU A 147 14.97 -7.93 10.11
CA LEU A 147 14.59 -6.96 9.10
C LEU A 147 15.12 -5.57 9.46
N SER A 148 15.37 -4.72 8.46
CA SER A 148 15.70 -3.31 8.66
C SER A 148 14.55 -2.55 9.33
N ASN A 149 14.88 -1.48 10.05
CA ASN A 149 13.85 -0.58 10.60
C ASN A 149 13.63 0.61 9.66
N ILE A 150 12.39 0.81 9.24
CA ILE A 150 11.98 1.99 8.48
C ILE A 150 11.85 3.17 9.43
N PHE A 151 12.45 4.31 9.07
CA PHE A 151 12.41 5.54 9.86
C PHE A 151 11.79 6.74 9.13
N ASN A 152 11.60 6.65 7.81
CA ASN A 152 10.88 7.63 7.00
C ASN A 152 10.36 6.98 5.71
N ALA A 153 9.30 7.54 5.13
CA ALA A 153 8.85 7.25 3.78
C ALA A 153 8.04 8.42 3.18
N VAL A 154 7.94 8.46 1.86
CA VAL A 154 7.03 9.32 1.09
C VAL A 154 6.44 8.51 -0.08
N MET A 155 5.26 8.89 -0.54
CA MET A 155 4.64 8.31 -1.74
C MET A 155 4.39 9.40 -2.78
N GLU A 156 4.60 9.05 -4.04
CA GLU A 156 4.42 9.94 -5.17
C GLU A 156 3.62 9.26 -6.26
N ILE A 157 2.58 9.91 -6.77
CA ILE A 157 1.73 9.39 -7.86
C ILE A 157 1.96 10.20 -9.13
N ASN A 158 2.20 9.52 -10.25
CA ASN A 158 2.48 10.11 -11.55
C ASN A 158 1.19 10.54 -12.26
N TYR A 159 0.76 11.79 -12.03
CA TYR A 159 -0.36 12.41 -12.77
C TYR A 159 0.10 13.15 -14.03
N GLN A 160 1.37 13.04 -14.40
CA GLN A 160 1.83 13.52 -15.71
C GLN A 160 1.42 12.53 -16.81
N ASP A 161 1.64 11.24 -16.55
CA ASP A 161 1.50 10.19 -17.56
C ASP A 161 0.29 9.26 -17.33
N PHE A 162 -0.37 9.35 -16.17
CA PHE A 162 -1.54 8.56 -15.79
C PHE A 162 -2.65 9.44 -15.21
N PHE A 163 -3.88 8.92 -15.14
CA PHE A 163 -5.04 9.60 -14.54
C PHE A 163 -5.41 10.95 -15.17
N VAL A 164 -4.96 11.19 -16.40
CA VAL A 164 -5.29 12.37 -17.20
C VAL A 164 -5.91 11.95 -18.52
N GLU A 165 -6.70 12.85 -19.11
CA GLU A 165 -7.43 12.57 -20.35
C GLU A 165 -6.49 12.09 -21.47
N GLY A 166 -6.91 11.03 -22.18
CA GLY A 166 -6.16 10.43 -23.28
C GLY A 166 -4.94 9.59 -22.85
N LYS A 167 -4.75 9.37 -21.54
CA LYS A 167 -3.72 8.47 -20.99
C LYS A 167 -4.35 7.24 -20.35
N LYS A 168 -3.48 6.34 -19.89
CA LYS A 168 -3.90 5.16 -19.11
C LYS A 168 -4.53 5.60 -17.79
N LEU A 169 -5.55 4.87 -17.38
CA LEU A 169 -6.34 5.09 -16.16
C LEU A 169 -6.22 3.86 -15.26
N PRO A 170 -5.15 3.75 -14.46
CA PRO A 170 -5.05 2.73 -13.42
C PRO A 170 -6.18 2.88 -12.41
N ASP A 171 -6.52 1.80 -11.70
CA ASP A 171 -7.42 1.91 -10.55
C ASP A 171 -6.68 2.53 -9.35
N LEU A 172 -7.08 3.72 -8.91
CA LEU A 172 -6.37 4.48 -7.88
C LEU A 172 -6.32 3.74 -6.54
N THR A 173 -7.42 3.09 -6.15
CA THR A 173 -7.45 2.26 -4.93
C THR A 173 -6.40 1.15 -5.01
N SER A 174 -6.32 0.44 -6.13
CA SER A 174 -5.33 -0.64 -6.34
C SER A 174 -3.89 -0.13 -6.27
N ILE A 175 -3.60 1.05 -6.84
CA ILE A 175 -2.29 1.68 -6.72
C ILE A 175 -1.96 1.93 -5.25
N PHE A 176 -2.86 2.53 -4.48
CA PHE A 176 -2.58 2.80 -3.08
C PHE A 176 -2.49 1.54 -2.22
N VAL A 177 -3.25 0.47 -2.52
CA VAL A 177 -3.08 -0.81 -1.82
C VAL A 177 -1.66 -1.35 -2.02
N HIS A 178 -1.13 -1.25 -3.25
CA HIS A 178 0.24 -1.63 -3.59
C HIS A 178 1.28 -0.74 -2.89
N GLU A 179 1.16 0.59 -3.01
CA GLU A 179 2.11 1.52 -2.40
C GLU A 179 2.09 1.47 -0.86
N PHE A 180 0.93 1.21 -0.24
CA PHE A 180 0.87 0.93 1.19
C PHE A 180 1.59 -0.36 1.56
N GLY A 181 1.56 -1.39 0.71
CA GLY A 181 2.39 -2.58 0.91
C GLY A 181 3.89 -2.23 0.96
N HIS A 182 4.37 -1.42 0.01
CA HIS A 182 5.74 -0.89 0.02
C HIS A 182 6.06 -0.07 1.27
N MET A 183 5.18 0.86 1.67
CA MET A 183 5.35 1.65 2.89
C MET A 183 5.45 0.77 4.12
N LEU A 184 4.65 -0.30 4.18
CA LEU A 184 4.67 -1.25 5.29
C LEU A 184 5.92 -2.14 5.29
N GLY A 185 6.62 -2.25 4.17
CA GLY A 185 7.91 -2.94 4.04
C GLY A 185 7.89 -4.17 3.13
N LEU A 186 6.82 -4.38 2.37
CA LEU A 186 6.74 -5.41 1.34
C LEU A 186 7.39 -4.93 0.05
N GLU A 187 8.19 -5.76 -0.59
CA GLU A 187 8.59 -5.56 -1.98
C GLU A 187 7.63 -6.21 -2.96
N HIS A 188 7.93 -6.05 -4.24
CA HIS A 188 7.24 -6.80 -5.27
C HIS A 188 7.22 -8.31 -4.99
N SER A 189 6.13 -8.99 -5.36
CA SER A 189 5.99 -10.45 -5.23
C SER A 189 6.95 -11.24 -6.12
N CYS A 190 7.56 -10.58 -7.11
CA CYS A 190 8.55 -11.13 -8.03
C CYS A 190 9.51 -10.02 -8.52
N ASP A 191 10.59 -10.41 -9.18
CA ASP A 191 11.50 -9.49 -9.88
C ASP A 191 11.71 -9.92 -11.34
N ALA A 192 11.57 -8.99 -12.29
CA ALA A 192 11.85 -9.24 -13.71
C ALA A 192 13.35 -9.43 -14.03
N LYS A 193 14.25 -8.99 -13.14
CA LYS A 193 15.72 -9.03 -13.33
C LYS A 193 16.40 -10.21 -12.63
N GLY A 194 15.65 -11.04 -11.90
CA GLY A 194 16.20 -12.23 -11.22
C GLY A 194 17.06 -11.92 -9.99
N LYS A 195 16.62 -11.02 -9.11
CA LYS A 195 17.24 -10.78 -7.79
C LYS A 195 17.12 -12.02 -6.89
N THR A 196 18.15 -12.29 -6.10
CA THR A 196 18.14 -13.42 -5.14
C THR A 196 17.03 -13.26 -4.11
N GLY A 197 16.28 -14.33 -3.85
CA GLY A 197 15.14 -14.31 -2.94
C GLY A 197 13.87 -13.69 -3.55
N TYR A 198 13.80 -13.61 -4.89
CA TYR A 198 12.62 -13.23 -5.64
C TYR A 198 12.36 -14.25 -6.75
N PRO A 199 11.10 -14.68 -6.97
CA PRO A 199 10.74 -15.42 -8.17
C PRO A 199 10.82 -14.51 -9.40
N ASN A 200 11.04 -15.09 -10.58
CA ASN A 200 11.08 -14.33 -11.83
C ASN A 200 9.66 -14.01 -12.32
N CYS A 201 9.34 -12.74 -12.54
CA CYS A 201 8.01 -12.30 -12.99
C CYS A 201 7.60 -12.85 -14.37
N SER A 202 8.55 -13.30 -15.19
CA SER A 202 8.30 -13.85 -16.52
C SER A 202 8.29 -15.38 -16.56
N ASP A 203 8.43 -16.05 -15.42
CA ASP A 203 8.36 -17.50 -15.35
C ASP A 203 6.93 -18.00 -15.60
N ALA A 204 6.75 -18.87 -16.60
CA ALA A 204 5.46 -19.48 -16.91
C ALA A 204 4.95 -20.40 -15.78
N GLY A 205 5.84 -20.88 -14.91
CA GLY A 205 5.53 -21.70 -13.74
C GLY A 205 5.27 -20.90 -12.47
N MET A 206 5.25 -19.57 -12.52
CA MET A 206 5.04 -18.74 -11.34
C MET A 206 3.68 -19.05 -10.68
N PRO A 207 3.64 -19.25 -9.35
CA PRO A 207 2.38 -19.45 -8.64
C PRO A 207 1.38 -18.33 -8.93
N GLN A 208 0.12 -18.68 -9.20
CA GLN A 208 -0.93 -17.72 -9.51
C GLN A 208 -1.13 -16.68 -8.39
N ASP A 209 -0.97 -17.09 -7.12
CA ASP A 209 -1.02 -16.19 -5.97
C ASP A 209 0.08 -15.12 -5.99
N TYR A 210 1.20 -15.33 -6.68
CA TYR A 210 2.24 -14.30 -6.81
C TYR A 210 1.88 -13.32 -7.92
N PHE A 211 1.33 -13.82 -9.03
CA PHE A 211 0.93 -13.05 -10.19
C PHE A 211 -0.27 -12.12 -9.89
N TYR A 212 -1.26 -12.63 -9.15
CA TYR A 212 -2.44 -11.88 -8.73
C TYR A 212 -2.27 -11.16 -7.38
N ALA A 213 -1.07 -11.17 -6.81
CA ALA A 213 -0.76 -10.39 -5.61
C ALA A 213 -0.97 -8.90 -5.87
N VAL A 214 -1.42 -8.16 -4.86
CA VAL A 214 -1.43 -6.69 -4.96
C VAL A 214 -0.01 -6.16 -5.13
N MET A 215 0.99 -6.89 -4.61
CA MET A 215 2.41 -6.56 -4.74
C MET A 215 3.05 -7.01 -6.07
N PHE A 216 2.31 -7.46 -7.07
CA PHE A 216 2.92 -7.75 -8.39
C PHE A 216 3.36 -6.43 -9.07
N PRO A 217 4.55 -6.35 -9.70
CA PRO A 217 5.12 -5.08 -10.18
C PRO A 217 4.45 -4.49 -11.43
N ILE A 218 3.49 -5.19 -12.03
CA ILE A 218 2.87 -4.78 -13.29
C ILE A 218 1.36 -4.80 -13.13
N ILE A 219 0.70 -3.70 -13.48
CA ILE A 219 -0.76 -3.64 -13.59
C ILE A 219 -1.14 -3.77 -15.06
N PRO A 220 -1.85 -4.85 -15.44
CA PRO A 220 -2.40 -5.00 -16.78
C PRO A 220 -3.41 -3.88 -17.08
N PHE A 221 -3.49 -3.49 -18.34
CA PHE A 221 -4.49 -2.55 -18.84
C PHE A 221 -5.33 -3.25 -19.91
N ASP A 222 -6.62 -2.91 -19.95
CA ASP A 222 -7.51 -3.36 -21.01
C ASP A 222 -7.26 -2.59 -22.33
N VAL A 223 -8.07 -2.89 -23.35
CA VAL A 223 -8.01 -2.23 -24.66
C VAL A 223 -8.34 -0.73 -24.62
N ASN A 224 -8.99 -0.26 -23.56
CA ASN A 224 -9.36 1.13 -23.34
C ASN A 224 -8.33 1.87 -22.48
N GLY A 225 -7.27 1.18 -22.03
CA GLY A 225 -6.27 1.75 -21.14
C GLY A 225 -6.72 1.85 -19.68
N VAL A 226 -7.76 1.12 -19.28
CA VAL A 226 -8.22 1.02 -17.88
C VAL A 226 -7.45 -0.11 -17.18
N GLY A 227 -6.88 0.19 -16.01
CA GLY A 227 -6.08 -0.77 -15.24
C GLY A 227 -6.93 -1.82 -14.55
N GLU A 228 -6.37 -3.02 -14.39
CA GLU A 228 -6.96 -4.10 -13.59
C GLU A 228 -7.17 -3.66 -12.12
N GLU A 229 -8.31 -4.03 -11.54
CA GLU A 229 -8.58 -3.83 -10.12
C GLU A 229 -7.92 -4.93 -9.27
N ARG A 230 -7.11 -4.53 -8.29
CA ARG A 230 -6.42 -5.37 -7.30
C ARG A 230 -6.64 -4.82 -5.90
N ARG A 231 -7.88 -4.83 -5.45
CA ARG A 231 -8.34 -4.24 -4.18
C ARG A 231 -8.48 -5.26 -3.03
N ALA A 232 -7.95 -6.47 -3.19
CA ALA A 232 -8.05 -7.53 -2.18
C ALA A 232 -6.70 -8.21 -1.97
N LEU A 233 -6.27 -8.32 -0.72
CA LEU A 233 -5.04 -9.02 -0.35
C LEU A 233 -5.25 -10.53 -0.53
N ASN A 234 -4.41 -11.18 -1.32
CA ASN A 234 -4.46 -12.64 -1.46
C ASN A 234 -3.59 -13.34 -0.40
N ASN A 235 -3.44 -14.67 -0.47
CA ASN A 235 -2.70 -15.41 0.54
C ASN A 235 -1.20 -15.06 0.56
N ASN A 236 -0.63 -14.69 -0.58
CA ASN A 236 0.75 -14.24 -0.67
C ASN A 236 0.94 -12.89 0.04
N ASP A 237 0.05 -11.94 -0.24
CA ASP A 237 0.08 -10.61 0.38
C ASP A 237 -0.11 -10.70 1.90
N GLN A 238 -1.11 -11.47 2.34
CA GLN A 238 -1.43 -11.65 3.77
C GLN A 238 -0.32 -12.40 4.51
N GLY A 239 0.17 -13.51 3.95
CA GLY A 239 1.24 -14.31 4.55
C GLY A 239 2.53 -13.51 4.76
N ARG A 240 2.93 -12.74 3.75
CA ARG A 240 4.10 -11.85 3.81
C ARG A 240 3.87 -10.67 4.75
N GLY A 241 2.67 -10.08 4.73
CA GLY A 241 2.28 -9.02 5.66
C GLY A 241 2.39 -9.44 7.13
N ASN A 242 1.91 -10.64 7.48
CA ASN A 242 2.04 -11.16 8.84
C ASN A 242 3.49 -11.40 9.28
N CYS A 243 4.43 -11.58 8.36
CA CYS A 243 5.85 -11.62 8.70
C CYS A 243 6.38 -10.27 9.20
N LEU A 244 5.71 -9.16 8.88
CA LEU A 244 6.07 -7.82 9.32
C LEU A 244 5.42 -7.44 10.66
N TYR A 245 4.10 -7.63 10.78
CA TYR A 245 3.32 -7.14 11.94
C TYR A 245 2.30 -8.14 12.51
N GLY A 246 2.29 -9.39 12.04
CA GLY A 246 1.41 -10.42 12.57
C GLY A 246 1.84 -10.93 13.96
N PRO A 247 1.05 -11.81 14.60
CA PRO A 247 1.36 -12.37 15.92
C PRO A 247 2.74 -13.04 15.99
N ASN A 248 3.12 -13.69 14.89
CA ASN A 248 4.40 -14.39 14.71
C ASN A 248 5.35 -13.61 13.78
N ALA A 249 5.26 -12.28 13.76
CA ALA A 249 6.15 -11.43 12.96
C ALA A 249 7.62 -11.71 13.26
N LEU A 250 8.46 -11.56 12.24
CA LEU A 250 9.90 -11.66 12.35
C LEU A 250 10.41 -10.52 13.25
N LYS A 251 10.81 -10.85 14.47
CA LYS A 251 11.30 -9.93 15.52
C LYS A 251 12.80 -10.08 15.74
#